data_AF-A0A4R5GVE7-F1
#
_entry.id   AF-A0A4R5GVE7-F1
#
_cell.length_a   1.000
_cell.length_b   1.000
_cell.length_c   1.000
_cell.angle_alpha   90.00
_cell.angle_beta   90.00
_cell.angle_gamma   90.00
#
_symmetry.space_group_name_H-M   'P 1'
#
loop_
_entity.id
_entity.type
_entity.pdbx_description
1 polymer ?
#
loop_
_entity_poly.entity_id
_entity_poly.type
_entity_poly.pdbx_seq_one_letter_code
_entity_poly.pdbx_strand_id
1 'polypeptide(L)'
;MFKQTLLCVAVISSFAIPSPSIAQTETDYAYDVHGRLVKVQESTGKTRQYQYDSAHNRTSVSATASAPVANSAPTCSNVTLNIDTSSSSTSLSAVQSCTDVNNDILTASSVNAPTNGARASLVSGRINVTNIPYGITRFSRQVTDSRGGVVSSLITISRPPPVDVDPIECGSLLCLQPF
;
A
#
# COMPACT_ATOMS: atom_id res chain seq x y z
N MET A 1 48.00 43.78 -5.76
CA MET A 1 46.89 43.89 -6.73
C MET A 1 45.64 43.28 -6.11
N PHE A 2 44.68 44.13 -5.74
CA PHE A 2 43.34 43.80 -5.24
C PHE A 2 42.43 43.34 -6.40
N LYS A 3 41.55 42.35 -6.18
CA LYS A 3 40.33 41.98 -6.95
C LYS A 3 39.77 40.68 -6.32
N GLN A 4 38.50 40.45 -6.00
CA GLN A 4 37.22 41.16 -6.08
C GLN A 4 36.23 40.38 -5.19
N THR A 5 35.40 41.10 -4.43
CA THR A 5 34.23 40.58 -3.70
C THR A 5 33.11 40.25 -4.68
N LEU A 6 32.45 39.09 -4.57
CA LEU A 6 31.13 38.90 -5.17
C LEU A 6 30.25 37.97 -4.33
N LEU A 7 29.26 38.59 -3.69
CA LEU A 7 28.05 37.96 -3.16
C LEU A 7 27.33 37.24 -4.31
N CYS A 8 27.08 35.93 -4.15
CA CYS A 8 26.00 35.26 -4.87
C CYS A 8 25.02 34.74 -3.82
N VAL A 9 23.92 35.47 -3.66
CA VAL A 9 22.72 35.03 -2.94
C VAL A 9 22.14 33.87 -3.73
N ALA A 10 22.39 32.65 -3.28
CA ALA A 10 21.71 31.48 -3.81
C ALA A 10 20.31 31.43 -3.20
N VAL A 11 19.31 31.76 -4.01
CA VAL A 11 17.90 31.45 -3.75
C VAL A 11 17.80 29.93 -3.66
N ILE A 12 17.75 29.40 -2.45
CA ILE A 12 17.53 27.97 -2.22
C ILE A 12 16.02 27.75 -2.39
N SER A 13 15.63 27.46 -3.62
CA SER A 13 14.32 26.89 -3.94
C SER A 13 14.06 25.71 -3.01
N SER A 14 12.97 25.76 -2.26
CA SER A 14 12.53 24.71 -1.32
C SER A 14 12.28 23.41 -2.07
N PHE A 15 13.34 22.62 -2.26
CA PHE A 15 13.22 21.21 -2.60
C PHE A 15 12.76 20.47 -1.35
N ALA A 16 11.47 20.13 -1.30
CA ALA A 16 10.95 19.12 -0.41
C ALA A 16 11.59 17.77 -0.78
N ILE A 17 12.72 17.46 -0.14
CA ILE A 17 13.31 16.12 -0.18
C ILE A 17 12.34 15.21 0.59
N PRO A 18 11.78 14.15 -0.02
CA PRO A 18 11.01 13.16 0.74
C PRO A 18 11.96 12.54 1.76
N SER A 19 11.76 12.87 3.04
CA SER A 19 12.50 12.25 4.11
C SER A 19 12.29 10.74 4.02
N PRO A 20 13.34 9.91 3.98
CA PRO A 20 13.14 8.49 4.21
C PRO A 20 12.52 8.37 5.61
N SER A 21 11.27 7.92 5.66
CA SER A 21 10.61 7.55 6.90
C SER A 21 11.29 6.29 7.43
N ILE A 22 12.50 6.45 7.95
CA ILE A 22 13.07 5.49 8.89
C ILE A 22 12.04 5.43 10.00
N ALA A 23 11.46 4.25 10.24
CA ALA A 23 10.53 4.03 11.33
C ALA A 23 11.14 4.65 12.60
N GLN A 24 10.59 5.79 13.04
CA GLN A 24 11.12 6.49 14.19
C GLN A 24 10.79 5.61 15.39
N THR A 25 11.80 4.95 15.94
CA THR A 25 11.63 4.22 17.20
C THR A 25 11.54 5.25 18.32
N GLU A 26 10.33 5.70 18.63
CA GLU A 26 10.06 6.57 19.76
C GLU A 26 10.28 5.78 21.06
N THR A 27 10.91 6.42 22.05
CA THR A 27 11.17 5.81 23.36
C THR A 27 10.69 6.77 24.43
N ASP A 28 9.66 6.35 25.16
CA ASP A 28 9.07 7.09 26.26
C ASP A 28 9.77 6.78 27.57
N TYR A 29 10.04 7.82 28.36
CA TYR A 29 10.65 7.72 29.68
C TYR A 29 9.69 8.28 30.72
N ALA A 30 9.43 7.52 31.78
CA ALA A 30 8.69 8.00 32.94
C ALA A 30 9.60 8.08 34.16
N TYR A 31 9.45 9.15 34.93
CA TYR A 31 10.24 9.45 36.11
C TYR A 31 9.34 9.54 37.34
N ASP A 32 9.88 9.21 38.51
CA ASP A 32 9.20 9.48 39.78
C ASP A 32 9.37 10.93 40.25
N VAL A 33 8.76 11.27 41.39
CA VAL A 33 8.82 12.61 42.01
C VAL A 33 10.24 13.04 42.40
N HIS A 34 11.20 12.11 42.47
CA HIS A 34 12.61 12.38 42.76
C HIS A 34 13.46 12.42 41.47
N GLY A 35 12.83 12.37 40.29
CA GLY A 35 13.52 12.40 38.99
C GLY A 35 14.20 11.09 38.61
N ARG A 36 13.89 9.98 39.28
CA ARG A 36 14.48 8.66 38.95
C ARG A 36 13.65 7.96 37.88
N LEU A 37 14.33 7.29 36.95
CA LEU A 37 13.70 6.59 35.84
C LEU A 37 12.93 5.35 36.34
N VAL A 38 11.61 5.36 36.25
CA VAL A 38 10.75 4.24 36.67
C VAL A 38 10.24 3.39 35.52
N LYS A 39 10.19 3.94 34.30
CA LYS A 39 9.72 3.20 33.12
C LYS A 39 10.40 3.69 31.85
N VAL A 40 10.77 2.73 31.00
CA VAL A 40 11.20 2.95 29.61
C VAL A 40 10.26 2.15 28.73
N GLN A 41 9.64 2.79 27.74
CA GLN A 41 8.76 2.14 26.79
C GLN A 41 9.24 2.45 25.38
N GLU A 42 9.66 1.41 24.66
CA GLU A 42 10.04 1.52 23.25
C GLU A 42 8.79 1.37 22.39
N SER A 43 8.70 2.10 21.27
CA SER A 43 7.61 1.99 20.30
C SER A 43 7.48 0.59 19.67
N THR A 44 8.50 -0.25 19.84
CA THR A 44 8.51 -1.67 19.45
C THR A 44 7.72 -2.57 20.41
N GLY A 45 7.07 -2.01 21.44
CA GLY A 45 6.28 -2.74 22.43
C GLY A 45 7.10 -3.37 23.56
N LYS A 46 8.41 -3.06 23.65
CA LYS A 46 9.26 -3.46 24.76
C LYS A 46 9.15 -2.44 25.89
N THR A 47 8.87 -2.91 27.10
CA THR A 47 8.79 -2.08 28.30
C THR A 47 9.79 -2.57 29.35
N ARG A 48 10.53 -1.64 29.96
CA ARG A 48 11.35 -1.88 31.15
C ARG A 48 10.84 -1.02 32.29
N GLN A 49 10.67 -1.61 33.46
CA GLN A 49 10.24 -0.93 34.68
C GLN A 49 11.30 -1.09 35.77
N TYR A 50 11.48 -0.03 36.56
CA TYR A 50 12.43 0.05 37.65
C TYR A 50 11.70 0.42 38.93
N GLN A 51 12.04 -0.28 40.02
CA GLN A 51 11.57 0.06 41.36
C GLN A 51 12.76 0.39 42.25
N TYR A 52 12.53 1.31 43.19
CA TYR A 52 13.53 1.82 44.09
C TYR A 52 13.03 1.77 45.53
N ASP A 53 13.94 1.56 46.48
CA ASP A 53 13.64 1.73 47.91
C ASP A 53 13.69 3.22 48.34
N SER A 54 13.38 3.47 49.62
CA SER A 54 13.47 4.78 50.26
C SER A 54 14.91 5.28 50.43
N ALA A 55 15.90 4.39 50.37
CA ALA A 55 17.32 4.71 50.39
C ALA A 55 17.89 4.98 48.97
N HIS A 56 17.02 5.02 47.95
CA HIS A 56 17.35 5.27 46.56
C HIS A 56 18.12 4.14 45.84
N ASN A 57 18.16 2.95 46.42
CA ASN A 57 18.69 1.78 45.73
C ASN A 57 17.64 1.17 44.81
N ARG A 58 18.07 0.70 43.64
CA ARG A 58 17.20 -0.01 42.69
C ARG A 58 16.94 -1.43 43.20
N THR A 59 15.72 -1.73 43.58
CA THR A 59 15.32 -3.02 44.16
C THR A 59 14.77 -4.00 43.14
N SER A 60 14.25 -3.51 42.00
CA SER A 60 13.70 -4.38 40.96
C SER A 60 13.89 -3.82 39.56
N VAL A 61 14.11 -4.73 38.61
CA VAL A 61 14.07 -4.47 37.18
C VAL A 61 13.14 -5.51 36.57
N SER A 62 12.07 -5.06 35.91
CA SER A 62 11.16 -5.95 35.17
C SER A 62 11.13 -5.55 33.71
N ALA A 63 11.47 -6.48 32.83
CA ALA A 63 11.36 -6.31 31.39
C ALA A 63 10.18 -7.12 30.88
N THR A 64 9.27 -6.47 30.19
CA THR A 64 8.17 -7.12 29.46
C THR A 64 8.37 -6.78 28.00
N ALA A 65 8.74 -7.77 27.21
CA ALA A 65 8.49 -7.70 25.78
C ALA A 65 7.03 -8.11 25.60
N SER A 66 6.22 -7.31 24.90
CA SER A 66 5.04 -7.90 24.26
C SER A 66 5.54 -9.11 23.48
N ALA A 67 4.94 -10.28 23.72
CA ALA A 67 5.20 -11.45 22.88
C ALA A 67 5.09 -10.99 21.41
N PRO A 68 5.96 -11.47 20.48
CA PRO A 68 5.73 -11.20 19.08
C PRO A 68 4.28 -11.59 18.81
N VAL A 69 3.46 -10.60 18.42
CA VAL A 69 2.05 -10.86 18.11
C VAL A 69 2.07 -12.03 17.13
N ALA A 70 1.43 -13.15 17.50
CA ALA A 70 1.43 -14.33 16.64
C ALA A 70 1.00 -13.86 15.25
N ASN A 71 1.82 -14.11 14.24
CA ASN A 71 1.59 -13.56 12.91
C ASN A 71 0.20 -14.00 12.46
N SER A 72 -0.67 -13.03 12.21
CA SER A 72 -2.00 -13.31 11.68
C SER A 72 -1.91 -13.12 10.19
N ALA A 73 -2.20 -14.16 9.42
CA ALA A 73 -2.11 -14.07 7.98
C ALA A 73 -3.08 -13.01 7.43
N PRO A 74 -2.71 -12.33 6.34
CA PRO A 74 -3.57 -11.34 5.71
C PRO A 74 -4.85 -11.97 5.19
N THR A 75 -5.95 -11.21 5.25
CA THR A 75 -7.24 -11.60 4.68
C THR A 75 -7.50 -10.77 3.42
N CYS A 76 -7.68 -11.42 2.27
CA CYS A 76 -7.99 -10.72 1.01
C CYS A 76 -9.32 -11.22 0.47
N SER A 77 -10.17 -10.29 0.03
CA SER A 77 -11.39 -10.60 -0.70
C SER A 77 -11.14 -10.66 -2.22
N ASN A 78 -11.99 -11.42 -2.92
CA ASN A 78 -11.99 -11.46 -4.38
C ASN A 78 -12.40 -10.10 -4.96
N VAL A 79 -11.76 -9.68 -6.05
CA VAL A 79 -12.03 -8.39 -6.70
C VAL A 79 -12.69 -8.64 -8.05
N THR A 80 -13.82 -7.98 -8.29
CA THR A 80 -14.48 -7.96 -9.60
C THR A 80 -14.43 -6.55 -10.16
N LEU A 81 -13.94 -6.41 -11.38
CA LEU A 81 -13.83 -5.13 -12.08
C LEU A 81 -14.54 -5.20 -13.43
N ASN A 82 -15.44 -4.25 -13.66
CA ASN A 82 -16.08 -4.07 -14.94
C ASN A 82 -15.42 -2.87 -15.61
N ILE A 83 -14.89 -3.07 -16.82
CA ILE A 83 -14.24 -2.02 -17.60
C ILE A 83 -15.08 -1.73 -18.84
N ASP A 84 -14.95 -0.52 -19.38
CA ASP A 84 -15.66 -0.14 -20.60
C ASP A 84 -15.24 -0.99 -21.80
N THR A 85 -16.12 -1.09 -22.78
CA THR A 85 -15.88 -1.78 -24.05
C THR A 85 -14.61 -1.27 -24.75
N SER A 86 -14.22 -0.01 -24.56
CA SER A 86 -13.03 0.62 -25.14
C SER A 86 -11.74 0.42 -24.33
N SER A 87 -11.86 -0.06 -23.08
CA SER A 87 -10.73 -0.17 -22.16
C SER A 87 -10.03 -1.52 -22.31
N SER A 88 -8.90 -1.54 -23.00
CA SER A 88 -8.05 -2.74 -23.17
C SER A 88 -6.96 -2.87 -22.09
N SER A 89 -6.87 -1.90 -21.18
CA SER A 89 -5.95 -1.89 -20.05
C SER A 89 -6.59 -1.29 -18.81
N THR A 90 -6.14 -1.71 -17.64
CA THR A 90 -6.56 -1.17 -16.35
C THR A 90 -5.46 -1.35 -15.31
N SER A 91 -5.50 -0.55 -14.24
CA SER A 91 -4.58 -0.70 -13.12
C SER A 91 -5.36 -0.79 -11.82
N LEU A 92 -4.98 -1.74 -10.97
CA LEU A 92 -5.58 -1.93 -9.64
C LEU A 92 -4.47 -1.95 -8.58
N SER A 93 -4.82 -1.61 -7.34
CA SER A 93 -3.86 -1.74 -6.25
C SER A 93 -3.65 -3.23 -5.94
N ALA A 94 -2.40 -3.65 -5.77
CA ALA A 94 -2.08 -5.05 -5.57
C ALA A 94 -2.53 -5.59 -4.20
N VAL A 95 -2.78 -4.67 -3.25
CA VAL A 95 -3.33 -4.95 -1.91
C VAL A 95 -4.80 -4.51 -1.79
N GLN A 96 -5.48 -4.27 -2.91
CA GLN A 96 -6.87 -3.84 -2.91
C GLN A 96 -7.78 -4.88 -2.27
N SER A 97 -8.60 -4.46 -1.30
CA SER A 97 -9.51 -5.35 -0.56
C SER A 97 -8.78 -6.42 0.28
N CYS A 98 -7.57 -6.09 0.75
CA CYS A 98 -6.84 -6.88 1.74
C CYS A 98 -6.76 -6.12 3.06
N THR A 99 -7.01 -6.84 4.15
CA THR A 99 -6.94 -6.33 5.51
C THR A 99 -6.13 -7.27 6.37
N ASP A 100 -5.41 -6.69 7.32
CA ASP A 100 -4.62 -7.43 8.29
C ASP A 100 -5.09 -7.08 9.69
N VAL A 101 -5.29 -8.09 10.54
CA VAL A 101 -5.75 -7.88 11.93
C VAL A 101 -4.72 -7.13 12.77
N ASN A 102 -3.44 -7.34 12.48
CA ASN A 102 -2.33 -6.65 13.16
C ASN A 102 -1.91 -5.39 12.40
N ASN A 103 -2.63 -5.06 11.32
CA ASN A 103 -2.40 -3.90 10.47
C ASN A 103 -0.97 -3.84 9.89
N ASP A 104 -0.40 -5.02 9.62
CA ASP A 104 0.93 -5.16 9.04
C ASP A 104 0.99 -4.64 7.59
N ILE A 105 2.19 -4.20 7.16
CA ILE A 105 2.40 -3.70 5.80
C ILE A 105 2.23 -4.86 4.82
N LEU A 106 1.14 -4.82 4.05
CA LEU A 106 0.85 -5.82 3.03
C LEU A 106 1.65 -5.52 1.75
N THR A 107 2.31 -6.56 1.24
CA THR A 107 3.06 -6.52 -0.01
C THR A 107 2.54 -7.59 -0.96
N ALA A 108 2.27 -7.23 -2.21
CA ALA A 108 1.94 -8.22 -3.22
C ALA A 108 3.21 -8.98 -3.62
N SER A 109 3.16 -10.31 -3.52
CA SER A 109 4.29 -11.20 -3.77
C SER A 109 4.37 -11.61 -5.24
N SER A 110 3.22 -11.91 -5.87
CA SER A 110 3.17 -12.29 -7.27
C SER A 110 1.76 -12.21 -7.85
N VAL A 111 1.67 -12.18 -9.17
CA VAL A 111 0.41 -12.29 -9.93
C VAL A 111 0.59 -13.40 -10.97
N ASN A 112 -0.40 -14.28 -11.07
CA ASN A 112 -0.39 -15.33 -12.09
C ASN A 112 -0.77 -14.76 -13.46
N ALA A 113 -0.37 -15.47 -14.51
CA ALA A 113 -0.74 -15.12 -15.88
C ALA A 113 -2.27 -15.10 -16.03
N PRO A 114 -2.85 -14.02 -16.58
CA PRO A 114 -4.28 -13.95 -16.82
C PRO A 114 -4.77 -14.93 -17.87
N THR A 115 -6.02 -15.39 -17.68
CA THR A 115 -6.74 -16.12 -18.72
C THR A 115 -7.04 -15.20 -19.91
N ASN A 116 -7.45 -15.80 -21.03
CA ASN A 116 -7.93 -15.04 -22.18
C ASN A 116 -6.84 -14.15 -22.82
N GLY A 117 -5.55 -14.51 -22.71
CA GLY A 117 -4.46 -13.79 -23.39
C GLY A 117 -4.11 -12.40 -22.84
N ALA A 118 -4.81 -11.93 -21.80
CA ALA A 118 -4.47 -10.69 -21.11
C ALA A 118 -3.14 -10.84 -20.36
N ARG A 119 -2.46 -9.72 -20.11
CA ARG A 119 -1.16 -9.68 -19.43
C ARG A 119 -1.29 -8.88 -18.15
N ALA A 120 -0.93 -9.49 -17.01
CA ALA A 120 -0.82 -8.79 -15.74
C ALA A 120 0.65 -8.61 -15.38
N SER A 121 0.99 -7.41 -14.93
CA SER A 121 2.33 -7.07 -14.44
C SER A 121 2.22 -6.33 -13.11
N LEU A 122 2.98 -6.78 -12.12
CA LEU A 122 3.08 -6.11 -10.82
C LEU A 122 4.24 -5.10 -10.86
N VAL A 123 3.92 -3.82 -10.80
CA VAL A 123 4.92 -2.74 -10.81
C VAL A 123 4.62 -1.81 -9.65
N SER A 124 5.58 -1.65 -8.74
CA SER A 124 5.49 -0.72 -7.60
C SER A 124 4.21 -0.86 -6.76
N GLY A 125 3.78 -2.10 -6.47
CA GLY A 125 2.59 -2.36 -5.65
C GLY A 125 1.24 -2.17 -6.36
N ARG A 126 1.24 -1.96 -7.68
CA ARG A 126 0.04 -1.96 -8.54
C ARG A 126 0.10 -3.08 -9.56
N ILE A 127 -1.05 -3.70 -9.82
CA ILE A 127 -1.21 -4.67 -10.89
C ILE A 127 -1.74 -3.93 -12.12
N ASN A 128 -0.90 -3.83 -13.14
CA ASN A 128 -1.25 -3.31 -14.45
C ASN A 128 -1.67 -4.47 -15.34
N VAL A 129 -2.91 -4.45 -15.82
CA VAL A 129 -3.43 -5.45 -16.74
C VAL A 129 -3.58 -4.82 -18.12
N THR A 130 -2.99 -5.43 -19.14
CA THR A 130 -3.01 -4.96 -20.53
C THR A 130 -3.47 -6.05 -21.48
N ASN A 131 -3.87 -5.66 -22.69
CA ASN A 131 -4.37 -6.55 -23.73
C ASN A 131 -5.58 -7.39 -23.25
N ILE A 132 -6.52 -6.75 -22.56
CA ILE A 132 -7.72 -7.40 -22.03
C ILE A 132 -8.70 -7.58 -23.20
N PRO A 133 -8.96 -8.79 -23.69
CA PRO A 133 -9.96 -8.98 -24.75
C PRO A 133 -11.38 -8.83 -24.21
N TYR A 134 -12.36 -8.86 -25.12
CA TYR A 134 -13.77 -8.95 -24.75
C TYR A 134 -14.06 -10.26 -24.01
N GLY A 135 -15.01 -10.20 -23.07
CA GLY A 135 -15.37 -11.31 -22.20
C GLY A 135 -14.73 -11.21 -20.82
N ILE A 136 -14.48 -12.38 -20.21
CA ILE A 136 -14.03 -12.48 -18.83
C ILE A 136 -12.56 -12.91 -18.78
N THR A 137 -11.77 -12.13 -18.05
CA THR A 137 -10.37 -12.40 -17.73
C THR A 137 -10.25 -12.67 -16.23
N ARG A 138 -9.61 -13.77 -15.85
CA ARG A 138 -9.39 -14.15 -14.45
C ARG A 138 -7.92 -14.37 -14.19
N PHE A 139 -7.47 -13.99 -13.01
CA PHE A 139 -6.13 -14.29 -12.52
C PHE A 139 -6.08 -14.24 -11.00
N SER A 140 -5.17 -15.01 -10.40
CA SER A 140 -4.89 -14.96 -8.98
C SER A 140 -3.74 -13.99 -8.69
N ARG A 141 -3.83 -13.30 -7.54
CA ARG A 141 -2.69 -12.59 -6.93
C ARG A 141 -2.36 -13.21 -5.58
N GLN A 142 -1.09 -13.11 -5.19
CA GLN A 142 -0.61 -13.47 -3.86
C GLN A 142 -0.20 -12.21 -3.10
N VAL A 143 -0.68 -12.07 -1.87
CA VAL A 143 -0.34 -10.96 -0.96
C VAL A 143 0.28 -11.56 0.30
N THR A 144 1.36 -10.94 0.77
CA THR A 144 2.09 -11.34 1.97
C THR A 144 2.20 -10.18 2.96
N ASP A 145 2.29 -10.51 4.24
CA ASP A 145 2.52 -9.59 5.36
C ASP A 145 4.02 -9.37 5.67
N SER A 146 4.92 -9.93 4.87
CA SER A 146 6.38 -9.96 5.10
C SER A 146 6.83 -10.63 6.42
N ARG A 147 5.87 -11.25 7.13
CA ARG A 147 6.05 -12.01 8.38
C ARG A 147 5.64 -13.48 8.26
N GLY A 148 5.44 -13.94 7.03
CA GLY A 148 5.20 -15.34 6.69
C GLY A 148 3.75 -15.70 6.38
N GLY A 149 2.80 -14.77 6.57
CA GLY A 149 1.43 -14.92 6.10
C GLY A 149 1.36 -14.67 4.59
N VAL A 150 0.73 -15.59 3.85
CA VAL A 150 0.46 -15.45 2.41
C VAL A 150 -0.99 -15.77 2.16
N VAL A 151 -1.67 -14.93 1.38
CA VAL A 151 -3.05 -15.14 0.96
C VAL A 151 -3.16 -15.03 -0.55
N SER A 152 -3.90 -15.96 -1.14
CA SER A 152 -4.25 -15.95 -2.56
C SER A 152 -5.66 -15.38 -2.73
N SER A 153 -5.83 -14.43 -3.64
CA SER A 153 -7.15 -13.86 -3.97
C SER A 153 -7.38 -13.83 -5.46
N LEU A 154 -8.63 -14.07 -5.88
CA LEU A 154 -9.03 -14.09 -7.29
C LEU A 154 -9.45 -12.70 -7.76
N ILE A 155 -8.96 -12.31 -8.94
CA ILE A 155 -9.37 -11.09 -9.64
C ILE A 155 -10.12 -11.50 -10.91
N THR A 156 -11.31 -10.93 -11.09
CA THR A 156 -12.15 -11.11 -12.28
C THR A 156 -12.34 -9.76 -12.96
N ILE A 157 -11.97 -9.68 -14.24
CA ILE A 157 -12.19 -8.51 -15.08
C ILE A 157 -13.19 -8.89 -16.17
N SER A 158 -14.25 -8.10 -16.31
CA SER A 158 -15.26 -8.26 -17.36
C SER A 158 -15.21 -7.06 -18.29
N ARG A 159 -14.91 -7.31 -19.57
CA ARG A 159 -14.98 -6.32 -20.65
C ARG A 159 -16.14 -6.69 -21.58
N PRO A 160 -17.24 -5.92 -21.60
CA PRO A 160 -18.36 -6.21 -22.48
C PRO A 160 -17.96 -6.10 -23.96
N PRO A 161 -18.58 -6.87 -24.86
CA PRO A 161 -18.39 -6.69 -26.30
C PRO A 161 -18.93 -5.33 -26.75
N PRO A 162 -18.51 -4.83 -27.94
CA PRO A 162 -19.12 -3.66 -28.54
C PRO A 162 -20.63 -3.89 -28.66
N VAL A 163 -21.42 -2.90 -28.27
CA VAL A 163 -22.84 -2.89 -28.62
C VAL A 163 -22.87 -2.62 -30.11
N ASP A 164 -23.30 -3.58 -30.92
CA ASP A 164 -23.67 -3.31 -32.30
C ASP A 164 -24.85 -2.33 -32.23
N VAL A 165 -24.54 -1.05 -32.33
CA VAL A 165 -25.53 -0.09 -32.75
C VAL A 165 -25.75 -0.41 -34.22
N ASP A 166 -26.78 -1.20 -34.49
CA ASP A 166 -27.31 -1.32 -35.84
C ASP A 166 -27.34 0.11 -36.42
N PRO A 167 -26.77 0.34 -37.61
CA PRO A 167 -26.89 1.64 -38.25
C PRO A 167 -28.37 1.98 -38.20
N ILE A 168 -28.72 3.15 -37.65
CA ILE A 168 -30.09 3.65 -37.68
C ILE A 168 -30.60 3.37 -39.08
N GLU A 169 -31.42 2.33 -39.24
CA GLU A 169 -32.13 2.15 -40.49
C GLU A 169 -32.93 3.43 -40.57
N CYS A 170 -32.62 4.26 -41.56
CA CYS A 170 -33.47 5.38 -41.94
C CYS A 170 -34.80 4.77 -42.40
N GLY A 171 -35.62 4.42 -41.41
CA GLY A 171 -36.91 3.80 -41.55
C GLY A 171 -37.88 4.83 -42.08
N SER A 172 -38.03 4.81 -43.40
CA SER A 172 -39.09 5.45 -44.18
C SER A 172 -39.02 6.99 -44.30
N LEU A 173 -38.81 7.40 -45.55
CA LEU A 173 -39.09 8.71 -46.16
C LEU A 173 -38.67 9.96 -45.37
N LEU A 174 -37.49 10.49 -45.72
CA LEU A 174 -37.14 11.93 -45.86
C LEU A 174 -35.66 12.20 -45.50
N CYS A 175 -34.72 11.47 -46.13
CA CYS A 175 -33.37 12.02 -46.32
C CYS A 175 -33.37 12.89 -47.58
N LEU A 176 -33.90 14.10 -47.48
CA LEU A 176 -33.54 15.19 -48.39
C LEU A 176 -32.17 15.73 -47.96
N GLN A 177 -31.13 15.41 -48.71
CA GLN A 177 -30.05 16.38 -48.95
C GLN A 177 -30.69 17.49 -49.83
N PRO A 178 -30.52 18.81 -49.61
CA PRO A 178 -29.24 19.56 -49.60
C PRO A 178 -29.19 20.65 -48.48
N PHE A 179 -28.07 21.28 -48.12
CA PHE A 179 -27.18 22.21 -48.86
C PHE A 179 -25.75 22.17 -48.30
#